data_AF-A0A923MNE2-F1
#
_entry.id   AF-A0A923MNE2-F1
#
_cell.length_a   1.000
_cell.length_b   1.000
_cell.length_c   1.000
_cell.angle_alpha   90.00
_cell.angle_beta   90.00
_cell.angle_gamma   90.00
#
_symmetry.space_group_name_H-M   'P 1'
#
loop_
_entity.id
_entity.type
_entity.pdbx_description
1 polymer ?
#
loop_
_entity_poly.entity_id
_entity_poly.type
_entity_poly.pdbx_seq_one_letter_code
_entity_poly.pdbx_strand_id
1 'polypeptide(L)'
;MKFRAFLVLVAVLLLLAAAVFAFREARWRSEYPLVDTTGTPSPDGAWTAEVRRLPEGLGLGSGVFLRKEGDLLRSLKPRLVFVGSCEPLSTRWFGQRRLVITCEVRSGEPVVMQELVEDVKIELVVDRHFG
;
A
#
# COMPACT_ATOMS: atom_id res chain seq x y z
N MET A 1 -0.40 -46.35 -11.10
CA MET A 1 0.34 -45.85 -9.91
C MET A 1 1.11 -44.54 -10.16
N LYS A 2 1.80 -44.35 -11.30
CA LYS A 2 2.59 -43.12 -11.60
C LYS A 2 1.79 -41.79 -11.57
N PHE A 3 0.54 -41.79 -12.01
CA PHE A 3 -0.30 -40.59 -12.06
C PHE A 3 -0.67 -40.02 -10.67
N ARG A 4 -0.88 -40.90 -9.67
CA ARG A 4 -1.18 -40.47 -8.29
C ARG A 4 0.01 -39.80 -7.63
N ALA A 5 1.22 -40.35 -7.81
CA ALA A 5 2.44 -39.76 -7.27
C ALA A 5 2.71 -38.36 -7.88
N PHE A 6 2.45 -38.20 -9.18
CA PHE A 6 2.54 -36.90 -9.86
C PHE A 6 1.54 -35.89 -9.30
N LEU A 7 0.26 -36.27 -9.12
CA LEU A 7 -0.76 -35.38 -8.55
C LEU A 7 -0.42 -34.97 -7.11
N VAL A 8 0.07 -35.89 -6.29
CA VAL A 8 0.50 -35.59 -4.91
C VAL A 8 1.66 -34.61 -4.91
N LEU A 9 2.66 -34.80 -5.78
CA LEU A 9 3.78 -33.87 -5.90
C LEU A 9 3.32 -32.46 -6.31
N VAL A 10 2.45 -32.36 -7.31
CA VAL A 10 1.88 -31.07 -7.73
C VAL A 10 1.12 -30.39 -6.59
N ALA A 11 0.30 -31.14 -5.84
CA ALA A 11 -0.43 -30.61 -4.70
C ALA A 11 0.51 -30.08 -3.60
N VAL A 12 1.58 -30.82 -3.28
CA VAL A 12 2.58 -30.39 -2.29
C VAL A 12 3.29 -29.11 -2.75
N LEU A 13 3.69 -29.03 -4.02
CA LEU A 13 4.32 -27.83 -4.57
C LEU A 13 3.40 -26.60 -4.51
N LEU A 14 2.11 -26.78 -4.84
CA LEU A 14 1.12 -25.70 -4.73
C LEU A 14 0.93 -25.23 -3.28
N LEU A 15 0.87 -26.15 -2.32
CA LEU A 15 0.78 -25.81 -0.90
C LEU A 15 2.01 -25.05 -0.41
N LEU A 16 3.21 -25.49 -0.80
CA LEU A 16 4.45 -24.79 -0.44
C LEU A 16 4.49 -23.38 -1.04
N ALA A 17 4.10 -23.22 -2.30
CA ALA A 17 4.00 -21.91 -2.93
C ALA A 17 3.01 -21.00 -2.20
N ALA A 18 1.82 -21.50 -1.86
CA ALA A 18 0.82 -20.76 -1.09
C ALA A 18 1.35 -20.34 0.29
N ALA A 19 2.06 -21.22 0.99
CA ALA A 19 2.67 -20.91 2.28
C ALA A 19 3.73 -19.80 2.19
N VAL A 20 4.57 -19.84 1.15
CA VAL A 20 5.57 -18.77 0.90
C VAL A 20 4.89 -17.44 0.62
N PHE A 21 3.84 -17.42 -0.21
CA PHE A 21 3.08 -16.21 -0.51
C PHE A 21 2.38 -15.63 0.74
N ALA A 22 1.76 -16.49 1.55
CA ALA A 22 1.11 -16.08 2.80
C ALA A 22 2.13 -15.50 3.80
N PHE A 23 3.29 -16.15 3.95
CA PHE A 23 4.35 -15.66 4.83
C PHE A 23 4.90 -14.30 4.36
N ARG A 24 5.16 -14.16 3.06
CA ARG A 24 5.64 -12.90 2.47
C ARG A 24 4.62 -11.76 2.69
N GLU A 25 3.34 -12.05 2.49
CA GLU A 25 2.27 -11.09 2.71
C GLU A 25 2.12 -10.70 4.19
N ALA A 26 2.19 -11.68 5.10
CA ALA A 26 2.13 -11.43 6.54
C ALA A 26 3.30 -10.58 7.01
N ARG A 27 4.52 -10.89 6.55
CA ARG A 27 5.73 -10.10 6.84
C ARG A 27 5.57 -8.66 6.36
N TRP A 28 5.11 -8.46 5.13
CA TRP A 28 4.91 -7.13 4.58
C TRP A 28 3.87 -6.34 5.39
N ARG A 29 2.74 -6.95 5.76
CA ARG A 29 1.72 -6.27 6.59
C ARG A 29 2.21 -5.91 7.98
N SER A 30 3.12 -6.72 8.54
CA SER A 30 3.77 -6.44 9.82
C SER A 30 4.75 -5.27 9.72
N GLU A 31 5.51 -5.20 8.61
CA GLU A 31 6.48 -4.13 8.35
C GLU A 31 5.80 -2.79 8.00
N TYR A 32 4.64 -2.84 7.36
CA TYR A 32 3.86 -1.67 6.95
C TYR A 32 2.44 -1.73 7.55
N PRO A 33 2.26 -1.56 8.87
CA PRO A 33 0.94 -1.67 9.49
C PRO A 33 0.01 -0.54 9.03
N LEU A 34 -1.28 -0.86 8.86
CA LEU A 34 -2.31 0.12 8.51
C LEU A 34 -2.47 1.17 9.63
N VAL A 35 -2.54 2.44 9.25
CA VAL A 35 -2.86 3.54 10.17
C VAL A 35 -4.37 3.66 10.36
N ASP A 36 -5.14 3.48 9.30
CA ASP A 36 -6.60 3.44 9.33
C ASP A 36 -7.11 2.03 8.99
N THR A 37 -8.22 1.63 9.63
CA THR A 37 -8.81 0.29 9.58
C THR A 37 -9.24 -0.12 8.18
N THR A 38 -9.54 0.84 7.30
CA THR A 38 -9.91 0.59 5.90
C THR A 38 -9.20 1.57 4.98
N GLY A 39 -8.54 1.07 3.94
CA GLY A 39 -8.04 1.94 2.86
C GLY A 39 -9.20 2.69 2.18
N THR A 40 -8.89 3.78 1.50
CA THR A 40 -9.86 4.59 0.77
C THR A 40 -10.01 4.08 -0.67
N PRO A 41 -11.10 3.41 -1.05
CA PRO A 41 -11.32 2.95 -2.42
C PRO A 41 -11.64 4.12 -3.36
N SER A 42 -11.21 4.01 -4.62
CA SER A 42 -11.64 4.92 -5.69
C SER A 42 -13.14 4.72 -5.99
N PRO A 43 -13.84 5.73 -6.54
CA PRO A 43 -15.25 5.62 -6.87
C PRO A 43 -15.64 4.46 -7.80
N ASP A 44 -14.72 4.05 -8.69
CA ASP A 44 -14.91 2.91 -9.59
C ASP A 44 -14.42 1.57 -9.00
N GLY A 45 -13.90 1.57 -7.78
CA GLY A 45 -13.34 0.38 -7.10
C GLY A 45 -12.00 -0.11 -7.65
N ALA A 46 -11.52 0.44 -8.77
CA ALA A 46 -10.33 -0.04 -9.45
C ALA A 46 -9.05 0.13 -8.61
N TRP A 47 -9.03 1.13 -7.72
CA TRP A 47 -7.90 1.48 -6.88
C TRP A 47 -8.29 1.61 -5.41
N THR A 48 -7.34 1.38 -4.52
CA THR A 48 -7.47 1.63 -3.08
C THR A 48 -6.20 2.31 -2.60
N ALA A 49 -6.35 3.47 -1.94
CA ALA A 49 -5.26 4.13 -1.24
C ALA A 49 -5.21 3.62 0.22
N GLU A 50 -4.05 3.14 0.65
CA GLU A 50 -3.85 2.61 2.00
C GLU A 50 -2.80 3.45 2.73
N VAL A 51 -3.19 4.10 3.82
CA VAL A 51 -2.26 4.80 4.71
C VAL A 51 -1.62 3.79 5.66
N ARG A 52 -0.30 3.68 5.63
CA ARG A 52 0.47 2.72 6.42
C ARG A 52 1.65 3.38 7.11
N ARG A 53 2.02 2.92 8.30
CA ARG A 53 3.27 3.35 8.93
C ARG A 53 4.45 2.77 8.14
N LEU A 54 5.51 3.54 8.04
CA LEU A 54 6.78 3.07 7.48
C LEU A 54 7.66 2.54 8.62
N PRO A 55 8.64 1.68 8.30
CA PRO A 55 9.61 1.20 9.29
C PRO A 55 10.27 2.38 10.02
N GLU A 56 10.29 2.32 11.35
CA GLU A 56 10.81 3.41 12.21
C GLU A 56 12.27 3.75 11.88
N GLY A 57 13.07 2.76 11.48
CA GLY A 57 14.46 2.94 11.08
C GLY A 57 14.67 3.84 9.85
N LEU A 58 13.62 4.14 9.08
CA LEU A 58 13.68 5.08 7.96
C LEU A 58 13.44 6.54 8.41
N GLY A 59 12.82 6.77 9.57
CA GLY A 59 12.50 8.12 10.04
C GLY A 59 11.48 8.88 9.17
N LEU A 60 10.75 8.19 8.30
CA LEU A 60 9.84 8.79 7.31
C LEU A 60 8.38 8.90 7.78
N GLY A 61 8.05 8.42 8.97
CA GLY A 61 6.70 8.44 9.52
C GLY A 61 5.76 7.48 8.79
N SER A 62 4.81 8.01 8.02
CA SER A 62 3.77 7.23 7.32
C SER A 62 3.89 7.38 5.80
N GLY A 63 3.28 6.44 5.07
CA GLY A 63 3.23 6.45 3.63
C GLY A 63 1.86 6.06 3.09
N VAL A 64 1.60 6.44 1.84
CA VAL A 64 0.40 6.04 1.11
C VAL A 64 0.78 5.03 0.05
N PHE A 65 0.14 3.87 0.09
CA PHE A 65 0.27 2.81 -0.88
C PHE A 65 -0.95 2.75 -1.78
N LEU A 66 -0.74 2.62 -3.09
CA LEU A 66 -1.81 2.46 -4.06
C LEU A 66 -1.94 1.00 -4.49
N ARG A 67 -3.12 0.42 -4.32
CA ARG A 67 -3.42 -0.98 -4.65
C ARG A 67 -4.47 -1.04 -5.74
N LYS A 68 -4.26 -1.88 -6.75
CA LYS A 68 -5.28 -2.17 -7.76
C LYS A 68 -6.19 -3.30 -7.27
N GLU A 69 -7.46 -3.29 -7.63
CA GLU A 69 -8.45 -4.27 -7.16
C GLU A 69 -7.98 -5.74 -7.38
N GLY A 70 -7.41 -6.02 -8.55
CA GLY A 70 -6.90 -7.34 -8.93
C GLY A 70 -5.54 -7.74 -8.34
N ASP A 71 -4.89 -6.87 -7.55
CA ASP A 71 -3.62 -7.21 -6.91
C ASP A 71 -3.88 -8.12 -5.70
N LEU A 72 -3.64 -9.43 -5.91
CA LEU A 72 -3.87 -10.47 -4.89
C LEU A 72 -3.03 -10.27 -3.61
N LEU A 73 -1.76 -9.90 -3.77
CA LEU A 73 -0.79 -9.77 -2.67
C LEU A 73 -0.17 -8.37 -2.68
N ARG A 74 -0.26 -7.65 -1.55
CA ARG A 74 0.34 -6.31 -1.42
C ARG A 74 1.86 -6.38 -1.50
N SER A 75 2.42 -7.46 -0.97
CA SER A 75 3.86 -7.69 -0.93
C SER A 75 4.53 -7.90 -2.28
N LEU A 76 3.78 -8.20 -3.36
CA LEU A 76 4.37 -8.46 -4.68
C LEU A 76 4.71 -7.19 -5.46
N LYS A 77 3.80 -6.21 -5.43
CA LYS A 77 3.94 -4.93 -6.16
C LYS A 77 3.48 -3.77 -5.27
N PRO A 78 4.17 -3.49 -4.17
CA PRO A 78 3.83 -2.34 -3.34
C PRO A 78 4.07 -1.06 -4.15
N ARG A 79 3.03 -0.27 -4.38
CA ARG A 79 3.15 1.03 -5.05
C ARG A 79 3.10 2.14 -4.01
N LEU A 80 4.25 2.48 -3.45
CA LEU A 80 4.39 3.62 -2.54
C LEU A 80 4.36 4.91 -3.35
N VAL A 81 3.39 5.79 -3.08
CA VAL A 81 3.19 7.05 -3.82
C VAL A 81 3.53 8.29 -3.00
N PHE A 82 3.59 8.14 -1.68
CA PHE A 82 3.85 9.24 -0.76
C PHE A 82 4.56 8.75 0.50
N VAL A 83 5.45 9.57 1.04
CA VAL A 83 6.08 9.40 2.36
C VAL A 83 6.09 10.72 3.11
N GLY A 84 5.89 10.69 4.42
CA GLY A 84 5.99 11.88 5.25
C GLY A 84 5.65 11.64 6.72
N SER A 85 6.30 12.41 7.59
CA SER A 85 5.95 12.48 9.01
C SER A 85 4.79 13.47 9.18
N CYS A 86 3.58 12.94 9.04
CA CYS A 86 2.33 13.69 9.05
C CYS A 86 1.41 13.18 10.15
N GLU A 87 0.75 14.09 10.87
CA GLU A 87 -0.26 13.74 11.87
C GLU A 87 -1.26 14.90 12.01
N PRO A 88 -2.50 14.76 11.48
CA PRO A 88 -3.05 13.65 10.69
C PRO A 88 -2.49 13.51 9.25
N LEU A 89 -2.61 12.28 8.73
CA LEU A 89 -2.43 11.93 7.31
C LEU A 89 -3.72 11.31 6.78
N SER A 90 -4.28 11.86 5.71
CA SER A 90 -5.53 11.36 5.13
C SER A 90 -5.50 11.32 3.60
N THR A 91 -6.38 10.51 3.03
CA THR A 91 -6.52 10.35 1.58
C THR A 91 -7.97 10.50 1.16
N ARG A 92 -8.20 11.21 0.04
CA ARG A 92 -9.52 11.33 -0.57
C ARG A 92 -9.43 11.22 -2.08
N TRP A 93 -10.46 10.67 -2.70
CA TRP A 93 -10.57 10.64 -4.15
C TRP A 93 -11.36 11.83 -4.68
N PHE A 94 -10.89 12.45 -5.75
CA PHE A 94 -11.60 13.47 -6.49
C PHE A 94 -11.91 12.96 -7.89
N GLY A 95 -13.01 12.22 -8.03
CA GLY A 95 -13.29 11.42 -9.22
C GLY A 95 -12.51 10.10 -9.22
N GLN A 96 -12.52 9.38 -10.34
CA GLN A 96 -12.03 8.01 -10.44
C GLN A 96 -10.50 7.89 -10.43
N ARG A 97 -9.78 8.91 -10.90
CA ARG A 97 -8.33 8.84 -11.20
C ARG A 97 -7.51 9.97 -10.58
N ARG A 98 -8.01 10.61 -9.54
CA ARG A 98 -7.27 11.66 -8.82
C ARG A 98 -7.34 11.41 -7.34
N LEU A 99 -6.19 11.09 -6.76
CA LEU A 99 -6.02 10.88 -5.33
C LEU A 99 -5.40 12.15 -4.73
N VAL A 100 -6.08 12.70 -3.72
CA VAL A 100 -5.57 13.83 -2.93
C VAL A 100 -5.12 13.29 -1.58
N ILE A 101 -3.86 13.54 -1.25
CA ILE A 101 -3.22 13.20 0.01
C ILE A 101 -3.12 14.49 0.81
N THR A 102 -3.67 14.50 2.03
CA THR A 102 -3.59 15.65 2.93
C THR A 102 -2.65 15.29 4.09
N CYS A 103 -1.59 16.08 4.25
CA CYS A 103 -0.57 15.87 5.26
C CYS A 103 -0.45 17.13 6.14
N GLU A 104 -0.77 17.00 7.42
CA GLU A 104 -0.39 17.97 8.45
C GLU A 104 1.03 17.65 8.92
N VAL A 105 2.00 18.47 8.50
CA VAL A 105 3.43 18.16 8.69
C VAL A 105 3.80 18.25 10.16
N ARG A 106 4.27 17.12 10.70
CA ARG A 106 4.84 17.05 12.06
C ARG A 106 6.35 17.28 12.04
N SER A 107 7.05 16.74 11.05
CA SER A 107 8.49 16.93 10.88
C SER A 107 8.95 16.60 9.45
N GLY A 108 10.10 17.16 9.05
CA GLY A 108 10.68 16.91 7.73
C GLY A 108 9.85 17.46 6.57
N GLU A 109 10.26 17.11 5.35
CA GLU A 109 9.52 17.47 4.15
C GLU A 109 8.74 16.24 3.62
N PRO A 110 7.42 16.35 3.43
CA PRO A 110 6.64 15.29 2.81
C PRO A 110 6.97 15.19 1.33
N VAL A 111 7.03 13.97 0.79
CA VAL A 111 7.46 13.72 -0.59
C VAL A 111 6.47 12.84 -1.33
N VAL A 112 6.04 13.30 -2.51
CA VAL A 112 5.34 12.47 -3.50
C VAL A 112 6.39 11.71 -4.30
N MET A 113 6.33 10.37 -4.24
CA MET A 113 7.28 9.50 -4.95
C MET A 113 6.97 9.44 -6.45
N GLN A 114 5.68 9.50 -6.79
CA GLN A 114 5.17 9.40 -8.16
C GLN A 114 3.93 10.27 -8.29
N GLU A 115 3.97 11.29 -9.15
CA GLU A 115 2.82 12.18 -9.41
C GLU A 115 1.73 11.51 -10.26
N LEU A 116 2.08 10.46 -11.00
CA LEU A 116 1.19 9.70 -11.84
C LEU A 116 1.52 8.20 -11.71
N VAL A 117 0.52 7.40 -11.34
CA VAL A 117 0.63 5.94 -11.28
C VAL A 117 -0.38 5.33 -12.24
N GLU A 118 0.11 4.74 -13.32
CA GLU A 118 -0.71 4.38 -14.49
C GLU A 118 -1.44 5.63 -14.98
N ASP A 119 -2.73 5.77 -14.67
CA ASP A 119 -3.55 6.94 -14.99
C ASP A 119 -4.11 7.65 -13.74
N VAL A 120 -3.70 7.25 -12.54
CA VAL A 120 -4.08 7.90 -11.29
C VAL A 120 -3.11 9.05 -10.99
N LYS A 121 -3.62 10.28 -11.03
CA LYS A 121 -2.89 11.48 -10.61
C LYS A 121 -2.85 11.55 -9.07
N ILE A 122 -1.66 11.73 -8.53
CA ILE A 122 -1.40 11.91 -7.10
C ILE A 122 -1.17 13.40 -6.83
N GLU A 123 -1.94 13.96 -5.91
CA GLU A 123 -1.81 15.35 -5.50
C GLU A 123 -1.60 15.44 -4.00
N LEU A 124 -0.67 16.29 -3.60
CA LEU A 124 -0.35 16.54 -2.21
C LEU A 124 -0.88 17.92 -1.79
N VAL A 125 -1.68 17.92 -0.72
CA VAL A 125 -2.05 19.11 0.03
C VAL A 125 -1.27 19.07 1.33
N VAL A 126 -0.36 20.03 1.49
CA VAL A 126 0.44 20.18 2.70
C VAL A 126 -0.19 21.25 3.56
N ASP A 127 -0.58 20.89 4.78
CA ASP A 127 -0.94 21.84 5.81
C ASP A 127 0.22 21.97 6.80
N ARG A 128 0.69 23.20 6.97
CA ARG A 128 1.79 23.54 7.88
C ARG A 128 1.20 24.38 9.00
N HIS A 129 0.96 23.75 10.14
CA HIS A 129 0.71 24.47 11.38
C HIS A 129 2.03 25.11 11.82
N PHE A 130 2.24 26.38 11.47
CA PHE A 130 3.29 27.20 12.07
C PHE A 130 2.83 27.57 13.48
N GLY A 131 3.18 26.73 14.46
CA GLY A 131 3.10 27.05 15.89
C GLY A 131 4.37 27.76 16.37
#